data_AF-A0A1Y0RQJ7-F1
#
_entry.id   AF-A0A1Y0RQJ7-F1
#
_cell.length_a   1.000
_cell.length_b   1.000
_cell.length_c   1.000
_cell.angle_alpha   90.00
_cell.angle_beta   90.00
_cell.angle_gamma   90.00
#
_symmetry.space_group_name_H-M   'P 1'
#
loop_
_entity.id
_entity.type
_entity.pdbx_description
1 polymer ?
#
loop_
_entity_poly.entity_id
_entity_poly.type
_entity_poly.pdbx_seq_one_letter_code
_entity_poly.pdbx_strand_id
1 'polypeptide(L)'
;MIASVQALLASIVDYAGLFPPAKLDLRQAMTNYIGNQLTPYAWMQNRFVLPVSRLNEFEALLQIFLAKEDNPRQWSLSLIVPEDVEAVIQQLKLLNNRNDITVTALEFPPLPPREIERILPHLPMGVDAFFEIPLTGLEAYLRVLQHTGAAAKVRTGGITVDAFPSFEELCQCIFSFAEAEVPFKATAGLHHPLPGNYRLTYEPDSPTSVMHGFLNVAVLAALVYWQKVTLPEALEVLQDSTSDGFQFTAEALTWRDYRLESVQIQQARQRFFRSFGSCSFQEPVDELKELKLY
;
A
#
# COMPACT_ATOMS: atom_id res chain seq x y z
N MET A 1 -6.58 -12.06 -18.10
CA MET A 1 -6.73 -10.94 -17.15
C MET A 1 -8.08 -10.31 -17.26
N ILE A 2 -8.85 -10.45 -16.20
CA ILE A 2 -10.17 -9.83 -16.07
C ILE A 2 -9.96 -8.33 -15.81
N ALA A 3 -10.54 -7.46 -16.63
CA ALA A 3 -10.25 -6.02 -16.60
C ALA A 3 -10.65 -5.35 -15.27
N SER A 4 -11.67 -5.83 -14.56
CA SER A 4 -12.02 -5.34 -13.21
C SER A 4 -10.97 -5.70 -12.14
N VAL A 5 -10.31 -6.87 -12.25
CA VAL A 5 -9.17 -7.22 -11.38
C VAL A 5 -8.01 -6.27 -11.64
N GLN A 6 -7.71 -6.02 -12.92
CA GLN A 6 -6.68 -5.06 -13.29
C GLN A 6 -7.00 -3.66 -12.78
N ALA A 7 -8.25 -3.20 -12.90
CA ALA A 7 -8.70 -1.92 -12.35
C ALA A 7 -8.53 -1.83 -10.83
N LEU A 8 -8.76 -2.94 -10.11
CA LEU A 8 -8.64 -3.00 -8.66
C LEU A 8 -7.18 -3.04 -8.18
N LEU A 9 -6.31 -3.77 -8.88
CA LEU A 9 -4.97 -4.11 -8.39
C LEU A 9 -3.82 -3.42 -9.16
N ALA A 10 -4.12 -2.60 -10.17
CA ALA A 10 -3.09 -1.85 -10.88
C ALA A 10 -2.33 -0.91 -9.93
N SER A 11 -1.00 -0.99 -10.01
CA SER A 11 -0.04 -0.23 -9.19
C SER A 11 -0.40 -0.25 -7.70
N ILE A 12 -0.87 -1.40 -7.18
CA ILE A 12 -1.29 -1.52 -5.79
C ILE A 12 -0.14 -1.83 -4.84
N VAL A 13 0.92 -2.50 -5.30
CA VAL A 13 2.00 -3.01 -4.44
C VAL A 13 3.16 -2.03 -4.37
N ASP A 14 3.33 -1.37 -3.23
CA ASP A 14 4.57 -0.69 -2.87
C ASP A 14 5.57 -1.75 -2.34
N TYR A 15 6.63 -2.02 -3.11
CA TYR A 15 7.59 -3.06 -2.81
C TYR A 15 8.53 -2.66 -1.68
N ALA A 16 8.44 -3.37 -0.56
CA ALA A 16 9.11 -3.11 0.71
C ALA A 16 10.06 -4.26 1.10
N GLY A 17 10.83 -4.80 0.14
CA GLY A 17 11.69 -5.97 0.35
C GLY A 17 12.77 -5.83 1.44
N LEU A 18 13.13 -4.58 1.80
CA LEU A 18 14.06 -4.27 2.88
C LEU A 18 13.51 -4.56 4.29
N PHE A 19 12.18 -4.72 4.40
CA PHE A 19 11.49 -4.80 5.67
C PHE A 19 11.09 -6.25 5.99
N PRO A 20 10.83 -6.57 7.27
CA PRO A 20 10.38 -7.90 7.66
C PRO A 20 9.06 -8.32 6.98
N PRO A 21 8.84 -9.64 6.79
CA PRO A 21 9.75 -10.74 7.12
C PRO A 21 10.96 -10.92 6.18
N ALA A 22 10.94 -10.39 4.96
CA ALA A 22 12.02 -10.64 3.97
C ALA A 22 13.39 -10.09 4.37
N LYS A 23 13.45 -8.84 4.89
CA LYS A 23 14.69 -8.19 5.37
C LYS A 23 15.87 -8.28 4.38
N LEU A 24 15.60 -8.13 3.09
CA LEU A 24 16.64 -8.23 2.06
C LEU A 24 17.65 -7.09 2.20
N ASP A 25 18.89 -7.34 1.75
CA ASP A 25 19.82 -6.23 1.52
C ASP A 25 19.35 -5.35 0.35
N LEU A 26 19.90 -4.14 0.24
CA LEU A 26 19.44 -3.17 -0.77
C LEU A 26 19.74 -3.61 -2.19
N ARG A 27 20.90 -4.23 -2.43
CA ARG A 27 21.25 -4.72 -3.76
C ARG A 27 20.28 -5.82 -4.21
N GLN A 28 19.96 -6.76 -3.31
CA GLN A 28 19.02 -7.83 -3.58
C GLN A 28 17.60 -7.29 -3.78
N ALA A 29 17.12 -6.39 -2.92
CA ALA A 29 15.82 -5.75 -3.09
C ALA A 29 15.72 -4.99 -4.41
N MET A 30 16.76 -4.23 -4.80
CA MET A 30 16.80 -3.55 -6.09
C MET A 30 16.77 -4.53 -7.27
N THR A 31 17.51 -5.64 -7.17
CA THR A 31 17.52 -6.70 -8.19
C THR A 31 16.12 -7.30 -8.37
N ASN A 32 15.44 -7.61 -7.26
CA ASN A 32 14.07 -8.13 -7.29
C ASN A 32 13.09 -7.11 -7.88
N TYR A 33 13.20 -5.84 -7.49
CA TYR A 33 12.32 -4.79 -8.00
C TYR A 33 12.42 -4.65 -9.53
N ILE A 34 13.63 -4.65 -10.10
CA ILE A 34 13.82 -4.65 -11.56
C ILE A 34 13.27 -5.95 -12.16
N GLY A 35 13.63 -7.10 -11.58
CA GLY A 35 13.19 -8.42 -12.07
C GLY A 35 11.67 -8.53 -12.17
N ASN A 36 10.94 -8.05 -11.16
CA ASN A 36 9.49 -8.00 -11.15
C ASN A 36 8.91 -7.18 -12.31
N GLN A 37 9.55 -6.07 -12.69
CA GLN A 37 9.12 -5.25 -13.82
C GLN A 37 9.35 -5.93 -15.19
N LEU A 38 10.08 -7.05 -15.24
CA LEU A 38 10.25 -7.86 -16.45
C LEU A 38 9.20 -8.98 -16.55
N THR A 39 8.38 -9.15 -15.51
CA THR A 39 7.32 -10.17 -15.48
C THR A 39 6.03 -9.66 -16.15
N PRO A 40 5.14 -10.56 -16.60
CA PRO A 40 3.79 -10.19 -17.04
C PRO A 40 2.93 -9.52 -15.95
N TYR A 41 3.36 -9.55 -14.69
CA TYR A 41 2.63 -9.03 -13.54
C TYR A 41 3.08 -7.63 -13.12
N ALA A 42 4.06 -7.04 -13.82
CA ALA A 42 4.62 -5.72 -13.52
C ALA A 42 3.59 -4.61 -13.32
N TRP A 43 2.40 -4.74 -13.90
CA TRP A 43 1.27 -3.81 -13.75
C TRP A 43 0.75 -3.67 -12.30
N MET A 44 0.99 -4.65 -11.41
CA MET A 44 0.67 -4.54 -9.98
C MET A 44 1.73 -3.77 -9.19
N GLN A 45 2.98 -3.75 -9.68
CA GLN A 45 4.07 -3.12 -8.97
C GLN A 45 3.95 -1.60 -9.07
N ASN A 46 4.20 -0.93 -7.95
CA ASN A 46 4.18 0.51 -7.83
C ASN A 46 5.57 1.02 -7.42
N ARG A 47 5.72 1.43 -6.17
CA ARG A 47 6.92 2.12 -5.68
C ARG A 47 7.92 1.16 -5.08
N PHE A 48 9.19 1.54 -5.09
CA PHE A 48 10.23 0.95 -4.24
C PHE A 48 10.27 1.70 -2.91
N VAL A 49 9.98 1.03 -1.80
CA VAL A 49 9.98 1.63 -0.47
C VAL A 49 11.40 1.66 0.09
N LEU A 50 11.90 2.86 0.39
CA LEU A 50 13.29 3.08 0.79
C LEU A 50 13.36 4.06 1.99
N PRO A 51 14.05 3.70 3.10
CA PRO A 51 14.39 4.67 4.12
C PRO A 51 15.29 5.77 3.58
N VAL A 52 15.01 7.04 3.91
CA VAL A 52 15.85 8.16 3.50
C VAL A 52 17.32 7.98 3.92
N SER A 53 17.57 7.34 5.06
CA SER A 53 18.91 7.02 5.55
C SER A 53 19.74 6.13 4.60
N ARG A 54 19.09 5.39 3.70
CA ARG A 54 19.73 4.51 2.71
C ARG A 54 19.78 5.10 1.30
N LEU A 55 19.37 6.35 1.13
CA LEU A 55 19.31 6.99 -0.18
C LEU A 55 20.69 7.09 -0.85
N ASN A 56 21.73 7.49 -0.11
CA ASN A 56 23.09 7.57 -0.68
C ASN A 56 23.61 6.20 -1.13
N GLU A 57 23.32 5.14 -0.36
CA GLU A 57 23.66 3.76 -0.72
C GLU A 57 22.92 3.33 -1.99
N PHE A 58 21.63 3.66 -2.07
CA PHE A 58 20.79 3.41 -3.24
C PHE A 58 21.34 4.11 -4.48
N GLU A 59 21.70 5.40 -4.40
CA GLU A 59 22.26 6.15 -5.53
C GLU A 59 23.57 5.56 -6.03
N ALA A 60 24.46 5.14 -5.12
CA ALA A 60 25.72 4.49 -5.48
C ALA A 60 25.49 3.15 -6.20
N LEU A 61 24.53 2.35 -5.74
CA LEU A 61 24.15 1.09 -6.40
C LEU A 61 23.47 1.36 -7.74
N LEU A 62 22.61 2.37 -7.82
CA LEU A 62 21.87 2.72 -9.03
C LEU A 62 22.82 2.98 -10.20
N GLN A 63 23.94 3.67 -9.99
CA GLN A 63 24.95 3.87 -11.04
C GLN A 63 25.46 2.55 -11.65
N ILE A 64 25.56 1.48 -10.83
CA ILE A 64 25.99 0.15 -11.29
C ILE A 64 24.89 -0.53 -12.11
N PHE A 65 23.62 -0.33 -11.76
CA PHE A 65 22.49 -0.87 -12.51
C PHE A 65 22.30 -0.14 -13.85
N LEU A 66 22.31 1.21 -13.83
CA LEU A 66 22.15 2.03 -15.03
C LEU A 66 23.25 1.77 -16.07
N ALA A 67 24.49 1.54 -15.63
CA ALA A 67 25.61 1.23 -16.53
C ALA A 67 25.46 -0.10 -17.30
N LYS A 68 24.49 -0.95 -16.92
CA LYS A 68 24.23 -2.25 -17.55
C LYS A 68 23.00 -2.25 -18.46
N GLU A 69 22.27 -1.14 -18.55
CA GLU A 69 21.02 -1.05 -19.30
C GLU A 69 21.13 -0.06 -20.46
N ASP A 70 20.73 -0.49 -21.66
CA ASP A 70 20.71 0.38 -22.85
C ASP A 70 19.62 1.46 -22.78
N ASN A 71 18.54 1.20 -22.03
CA ASN A 71 17.44 2.13 -21.79
C ASN A 71 16.97 2.03 -20.33
N PRO A 72 17.67 2.74 -19.42
CA PRO A 72 17.43 2.60 -17.99
C PRO A 72 16.03 3.04 -17.61
N ARG A 73 15.34 2.19 -16.84
CA ARG A 73 14.00 2.51 -16.34
C ARG A 73 14.07 3.53 -15.21
N GLN A 74 13.08 4.41 -15.17
CA GLN A 74 12.92 5.35 -14.07
C GLN A 74 12.44 4.64 -12.80
N TRP A 75 13.10 4.93 -11.69
CA TRP A 75 12.73 4.39 -10.38
C TRP A 75 11.68 5.26 -9.71
N SER A 76 10.53 4.68 -9.35
CA SER A 76 9.52 5.35 -8.53
C SER A 76 9.74 5.02 -7.06
N LEU A 77 10.16 6.00 -6.26
CA LEU A 77 10.46 5.80 -4.84
C LEU A 77 9.30 6.24 -3.94
N SER A 78 9.10 5.46 -2.87
CA SER A 78 8.36 5.85 -1.67
C SER A 78 9.37 5.97 -0.53
N LEU A 79 9.61 7.18 -0.04
CA LEU A 79 10.67 7.43 0.94
C LEU A 79 10.11 7.44 2.36
N ILE A 80 10.65 6.59 3.23
CA ILE A 80 10.33 6.62 4.66
C ILE A 80 11.16 7.73 5.31
N VAL A 81 10.47 8.75 5.78
CA VAL A 81 11.04 9.96 6.38
C VAL A 81 11.27 9.72 7.88
N PRO A 82 12.44 10.06 8.44
CA PRO A 82 12.66 10.07 9.90
C PRO A 82 11.86 11.19 10.59
N GLU A 83 12.04 11.35 11.91
CA GLU A 83 11.38 12.40 12.69
C GLU A 83 11.79 13.83 12.28
N ASP A 84 13.02 14.04 11.78
CA ASP A 84 13.49 15.33 11.26
C ASP A 84 13.01 15.57 9.81
N VAL A 85 11.73 15.89 9.69
CA VAL A 85 11.02 16.01 8.42
C VAL A 85 11.49 17.22 7.58
N GLU A 86 11.82 18.34 8.21
CA GLU A 86 12.13 19.58 7.50
C GLU A 86 13.45 19.48 6.72
N ALA A 87 14.50 18.91 7.34
CA ALA A 87 15.78 18.68 6.69
C ALA A 87 15.63 17.75 5.47
N VAL A 88 14.79 16.72 5.59
CA VAL A 88 14.54 15.76 4.52
C VAL A 88 13.79 16.42 3.36
N ILE A 89 12.73 17.19 3.63
CA ILE A 89 11.97 17.90 2.58
C ILE A 89 12.89 18.80 1.74
N GLN A 90 13.87 19.47 2.35
CA GLN A 90 14.83 20.28 1.60
C GLN A 90 15.78 19.42 0.74
N GLN A 91 16.25 18.27 1.24
CA GLN A 91 17.05 17.33 0.45
C GLN A 91 16.26 16.77 -0.75
N LEU A 92 14.96 16.51 -0.60
CA LEU A 92 14.11 15.98 -1.68
C LEU A 92 13.99 16.94 -2.87
N LYS A 93 13.93 18.25 -2.61
CA LYS A 93 13.92 19.26 -3.68
C LYS A 93 15.15 19.18 -4.57
N LEU A 94 16.30 18.75 -4.03
CA LEU A 94 17.53 18.60 -4.79
C LEU A 94 17.51 17.33 -5.66
N LEU A 95 16.89 16.24 -5.17
CA LEU A 95 16.77 14.96 -5.89
C LEU A 95 15.83 15.03 -7.09
N ASN A 96 14.78 15.85 -7.03
CA ASN A 96 13.78 15.99 -8.10
C ASN A 96 14.33 16.52 -9.43
N ASN A 97 15.61 16.91 -9.50
CA ASN A 97 16.28 17.34 -10.73
C ASN A 97 16.88 16.17 -11.54
N ARG A 98 16.71 14.92 -11.10
CA ARG A 98 17.24 13.75 -11.78
C ARG A 98 16.18 13.07 -12.65
N ASN A 99 16.59 12.50 -13.78
CA ASN A 99 15.69 11.79 -14.69
C ASN A 99 15.55 10.29 -14.37
N ASP A 100 16.50 9.71 -13.62
CA ASP A 100 16.56 8.28 -13.28
C ASP A 100 15.72 7.91 -12.05
N ILE A 101 15.38 8.89 -11.21
CA ILE A 101 14.64 8.72 -9.96
C ILE A 101 13.48 9.71 -9.91
N THR A 102 12.28 9.22 -9.59
CA THR A 102 11.12 10.04 -9.21
C THR A 102 10.71 9.68 -7.79
N VAL A 103 10.75 10.65 -6.89
CA VAL A 103 10.13 10.51 -5.56
C VAL A 103 8.63 10.74 -5.72
N THR A 104 7.84 9.67 -5.59
CA THR A 104 6.38 9.72 -5.82
C THR A 104 5.57 9.66 -4.52
N ALA A 105 6.23 9.29 -3.42
CA ALA A 105 5.60 9.27 -2.10
C ALA A 105 6.59 9.54 -0.96
N LEU A 106 6.08 10.12 0.12
CA LEU A 106 6.71 10.25 1.43
C LEU A 106 5.87 9.53 2.47
N GLU A 107 6.53 8.72 3.30
CA GLU A 107 5.91 7.98 4.38
C GLU A 107 6.45 8.46 5.72
N PHE A 108 5.58 9.03 6.53
CA PHE A 108 5.92 9.56 7.84
C PHE A 108 5.66 8.52 8.94
N PRO A 109 6.43 8.54 10.04
CA PRO A 109 6.17 7.70 11.20
C PRO A 109 4.92 8.21 11.95
N PRO A 110 4.50 7.54 13.03
CA PRO A 110 3.46 8.07 13.90
C PRO A 110 3.85 9.44 14.45
N LEU A 111 3.03 10.46 14.18
CA LEU A 111 3.23 11.83 14.63
C LEU A 111 1.93 12.35 15.26
N PRO A 112 1.98 13.18 16.32
CA PRO A 112 0.78 13.79 16.85
C PRO A 112 0.14 14.73 15.80
N PRO A 113 -1.20 14.93 15.80
CA PRO A 113 -1.88 15.74 14.80
C PRO A 113 -1.30 17.15 14.61
N ARG A 114 -0.81 17.77 15.68
CA ARG A 114 -0.18 19.09 15.65
C ARG A 114 1.12 19.13 14.83
N GLU A 115 1.91 18.06 14.84
CA GLU A 115 3.13 17.98 14.04
C GLU A 115 2.79 17.69 12.57
N ILE A 116 1.77 16.88 12.30
CA ILE A 116 1.24 16.69 10.93
C ILE A 116 0.82 18.04 10.34
N GLU A 117 0.05 18.84 11.09
CA GLU A 117 -0.39 20.19 10.67
C GLU A 117 0.77 21.11 10.31
N ARG A 118 1.89 21.01 11.03
CA ARG A 118 3.11 21.80 10.75
C ARG A 118 3.84 21.34 9.50
N ILE A 119 3.78 20.06 9.15
CA ILE A 119 4.47 19.47 7.99
C ILE A 119 3.71 19.74 6.70
N LEU A 120 2.38 19.68 6.72
CA LEU A 120 1.53 19.76 5.52
C LEU A 120 1.87 20.92 4.56
N PRO A 121 2.12 22.16 5.02
CA PRO A 121 2.45 23.29 4.12
C PRO A 121 3.79 23.15 3.39
N HIS A 122 4.66 22.25 3.85
CA HIS A 122 6.01 22.05 3.28
C HIS A 122 6.07 20.88 2.30
N LEU A 123 5.00 20.09 2.16
CA LEU A 123 4.97 18.94 1.29
C LEU A 123 5.15 19.34 -0.19
N PRO A 124 5.97 18.61 -0.96
CA PRO A 124 6.14 18.89 -2.38
C PRO A 124 4.88 18.56 -3.17
N MET A 125 4.51 19.43 -4.12
CA MET A 125 3.38 19.17 -5.03
C MET A 125 3.63 17.92 -5.87
N GLY A 126 2.58 17.12 -6.10
CA GLY A 126 2.64 15.93 -6.95
C GLY A 126 3.29 14.70 -6.30
N VAL A 127 3.65 14.77 -5.01
CA VAL A 127 4.17 13.66 -4.23
C VAL A 127 3.12 13.27 -3.19
N ASP A 128 2.74 11.99 -3.16
CA ASP A 128 1.80 11.51 -2.14
C ASP A 128 2.45 11.59 -0.75
N ALA A 129 1.71 12.06 0.26
CA ALA A 129 2.18 12.06 1.65
C ALA A 129 1.31 11.11 2.48
N PHE A 130 1.94 10.14 3.13
CA PHE A 130 1.28 9.11 3.92
C PHE A 130 1.71 9.23 5.38
N PHE A 131 0.80 9.62 6.27
CA PHE A 131 1.07 9.75 7.70
C PHE A 131 0.61 8.51 8.45
N GLU A 132 1.51 7.86 9.20
CA GLU A 132 1.11 6.75 10.07
C GLU A 132 0.19 7.28 11.17
N ILE A 133 -1.00 6.71 11.28
CA ILE A 133 -1.99 7.08 12.30
C ILE A 133 -2.48 5.83 13.04
N PRO A 134 -2.91 5.94 14.30
CA PRO A 134 -3.51 4.82 15.03
C PRO A 134 -4.80 4.35 14.34
N LEU A 135 -5.30 3.16 14.71
CA LEU A 135 -6.58 2.64 14.22
C LEU A 135 -7.79 3.16 15.02
N THR A 136 -7.55 3.69 16.22
CA THR A 136 -8.56 4.24 17.12
C THR A 136 -8.20 5.68 17.51
N GLY A 137 -9.17 6.45 18.01
CA GLY A 137 -8.94 7.87 18.34
C GLY A 137 -8.68 8.74 17.12
N LEU A 138 -9.33 8.43 16.00
CA LEU A 138 -9.05 8.99 14.68
C LEU A 138 -9.43 10.46 14.51
N GLU A 139 -10.39 10.98 15.28
CA GLU A 139 -11.05 12.28 15.02
C GLU A 139 -10.05 13.43 14.77
N ALA A 140 -9.05 13.57 15.63
CA ALA A 140 -8.06 14.64 15.50
C ALA A 140 -7.14 14.46 14.28
N TYR A 141 -6.81 13.21 13.93
CA TYR A 141 -6.00 12.90 12.75
C TYR A 141 -6.76 13.17 11.46
N LEU A 142 -8.02 12.73 11.38
CA LEU A 142 -8.87 12.93 10.21
C LEU A 142 -9.14 14.42 9.99
N ARG A 143 -9.41 15.18 11.04
CA ARG A 143 -9.57 16.63 10.96
C ARG A 143 -8.36 17.33 10.35
N VAL A 144 -7.15 16.91 10.71
CA VAL A 144 -5.91 17.51 10.17
C VAL A 144 -5.64 17.08 8.73
N LEU A 145 -5.98 15.85 8.34
CA LEU A 145 -5.71 15.33 6.99
C LEU A 145 -6.77 15.74 5.96
N GLN A 146 -8.00 16.01 6.40
CA GLN A 146 -9.12 16.31 5.53
C GLN A 146 -8.84 17.52 4.62
N HIS A 147 -9.15 17.40 3.32
CA HIS A 147 -8.92 18.43 2.29
C HIS A 147 -7.46 18.85 2.05
N THR A 148 -6.47 18.10 2.53
CA THR A 148 -5.04 18.45 2.36
C THR A 148 -4.39 17.80 1.14
N GLY A 149 -4.98 16.71 0.63
CA GLY A 149 -4.36 15.83 -0.37
C GLY A 149 -3.38 14.81 0.23
N ALA A 150 -3.03 14.91 1.51
CA ALA A 150 -2.31 13.86 2.22
C ALA A 150 -3.25 12.70 2.59
N ALA A 151 -2.67 11.55 2.86
CA ALA A 151 -3.37 10.30 3.11
C ALA A 151 -2.96 9.70 4.47
N ALA A 152 -3.88 8.94 5.06
CA ALA A 152 -3.59 8.09 6.19
C ALA A 152 -2.71 6.90 5.78
N LYS A 153 -1.89 6.42 6.69
CA LYS A 153 -1.15 5.16 6.59
C LYS A 153 -1.49 4.32 7.79
N VAL A 154 -2.03 3.14 7.56
CA VAL A 154 -2.36 2.19 8.62
C VAL A 154 -1.46 0.96 8.53
N ARG A 155 -1.17 0.39 9.69
CA ARG A 155 -0.49 -0.90 9.78
C ARG A 155 -1.53 -1.99 9.97
N THR A 156 -1.43 -3.05 9.17
CA THR A 156 -2.35 -4.19 9.17
C THR A 156 -1.67 -5.48 9.66
N GLY A 157 -0.45 -5.37 10.19
CA GLY A 157 0.32 -6.50 10.68
C GLY A 157 1.74 -6.16 11.09
N GLY A 158 2.50 -7.22 11.39
CA GLY A 158 3.90 -7.18 11.78
C GLY A 158 4.47 -8.57 11.99
N ILE A 159 5.51 -8.68 12.81
CA ILE A 159 6.15 -9.97 13.15
C ILE A 159 5.73 -10.51 14.52
N THR A 160 4.75 -9.85 15.16
CA THR A 160 4.18 -10.23 16.45
C THR A 160 2.66 -10.32 16.31
N VAL A 161 2.01 -11.14 17.14
CA VAL A 161 0.56 -11.40 17.07
C VAL A 161 -0.26 -10.12 17.31
N ASP A 162 0.17 -9.30 18.26
CA ASP A 162 -0.45 -8.03 18.66
C ASP A 162 -0.30 -6.90 17.61
N ALA A 163 0.50 -7.12 16.56
CA ALA A 163 0.64 -6.16 15.46
C ALA A 163 -0.50 -6.25 14.43
N PHE A 164 -1.34 -7.29 14.49
CA PHE A 164 -2.45 -7.50 13.57
C PHE A 164 -3.74 -6.96 14.18
N PRO A 165 -4.37 -5.95 13.58
CA PRO A 165 -5.64 -5.43 14.09
C PRO A 165 -6.78 -6.41 13.85
N SER A 166 -7.82 -6.31 14.65
CA SER A 166 -9.05 -7.09 14.42
C SER A 166 -9.76 -6.64 13.13
N PHE A 167 -10.68 -7.47 12.62
CA PHE A 167 -11.51 -7.09 11.48
C PHE A 167 -12.37 -5.87 11.79
N GLU A 168 -12.89 -5.76 13.00
CA GLU A 168 -13.70 -4.64 13.48
C GLU A 168 -12.89 -3.35 13.53
N GLU A 169 -11.67 -3.39 14.07
CA GLU A 169 -10.78 -2.23 14.14
C GLU A 169 -10.43 -1.71 12.74
N LEU A 170 -10.04 -2.61 11.82
CA LEU A 170 -9.71 -2.21 10.45
C LEU A 170 -10.95 -1.72 9.69
N CYS A 171 -12.10 -2.40 9.84
CA CYS A 171 -13.36 -2.02 9.20
C CYS A 171 -13.79 -0.61 9.63
N GLN A 172 -13.88 -0.36 10.94
CA GLN A 172 -14.26 0.93 11.50
C GLN A 172 -13.31 2.04 11.03
N CYS A 173 -12.01 1.76 10.98
CA CYS A 173 -11.00 2.69 10.52
C CYS A 173 -11.20 3.09 9.03
N ILE A 174 -11.41 2.10 8.14
CA ILE A 174 -11.69 2.35 6.72
C ILE A 174 -13.00 3.12 6.53
N PHE A 175 -14.03 2.85 7.33
CA PHE A 175 -15.28 3.64 7.30
C PHE A 175 -15.04 5.10 7.67
N SER A 176 -14.35 5.34 8.77
CA SER A 176 -14.05 6.69 9.23
C SER A 176 -13.20 7.47 8.22
N PHE A 177 -12.32 6.79 7.48
CA PHE A 177 -11.57 7.42 6.38
C PHE A 177 -12.48 7.88 5.24
N ALA A 178 -13.44 7.04 4.84
CA ALA A 178 -14.38 7.39 3.78
C ALA A 178 -15.33 8.51 4.19
N GLU A 179 -15.86 8.47 5.41
CA GLU A 179 -16.72 9.52 5.97
C GLU A 179 -15.99 10.87 6.07
N ALA A 180 -14.69 10.85 6.37
CA ALA A 180 -13.86 12.04 6.43
C ALA A 180 -13.28 12.45 5.06
N GLU A 181 -13.54 11.68 3.99
CA GLU A 181 -12.93 11.87 2.67
C GLU A 181 -11.38 11.90 2.69
N VAL A 182 -10.78 11.11 3.58
CA VAL A 182 -9.33 10.98 3.73
C VAL A 182 -8.85 9.71 3.00
N PRO A 183 -8.00 9.82 1.96
CA PRO A 183 -7.41 8.65 1.31
C PRO A 183 -6.48 7.91 2.26
N PHE A 184 -6.17 6.65 1.98
CA PHE A 184 -5.24 5.87 2.79
C PHE A 184 -4.38 4.88 1.99
N LYS A 185 -3.30 4.43 2.61
CA LYS A 185 -2.57 3.21 2.25
C LYS A 185 -2.47 2.27 3.45
N ALA A 186 -2.30 0.99 3.17
CA ALA A 186 -2.05 -0.02 4.20
C ALA A 186 -0.58 -0.48 4.14
N THR A 187 -0.04 -0.96 5.25
CA THR A 187 1.34 -1.45 5.33
C THR A 187 1.42 -2.63 6.29
N ALA A 188 2.34 -3.56 6.00
CA ALA A 188 2.60 -4.77 6.78
C ALA A 188 1.40 -5.74 6.89
N GLY A 189 1.64 -7.04 6.71
CA GLY A 189 0.62 -8.08 6.94
C GLY A 189 -0.34 -8.37 5.78
N LEU A 190 -0.28 -7.62 4.67
CA LEU A 190 -1.09 -7.85 3.47
C LEU A 190 -0.34 -8.70 2.44
N HIS A 191 -0.06 -9.96 2.79
CA HIS A 191 0.64 -10.93 1.94
C HIS A 191 -0.30 -11.79 1.10
N HIS A 192 -1.48 -12.06 1.67
CA HIS A 192 -2.44 -13.02 1.14
C HIS A 192 -3.65 -12.30 0.54
N PRO A 193 -4.25 -12.82 -0.55
CA PRO A 193 -5.40 -12.18 -1.18
C PRO A 193 -6.62 -12.24 -0.27
N LEU A 194 -6.79 -13.34 0.45
CA LEU A 194 -7.91 -13.61 1.35
C LEU A 194 -7.44 -13.65 2.81
N PRO A 195 -8.32 -13.36 3.78
CA PRO A 195 -8.00 -13.48 5.20
C PRO A 195 -7.83 -14.93 5.62
N GLY A 196 -7.03 -15.15 6.68
CA GLY A 196 -6.75 -16.50 7.15
C GLY A 196 -5.70 -16.54 8.27
N ASN A 197 -5.42 -17.74 8.77
CA ASN A 197 -4.35 -17.96 9.75
C ASN A 197 -3.06 -18.28 9.01
N TYR A 198 -2.09 -17.37 9.09
CA TYR A 198 -0.82 -17.46 8.38
C TYR A 198 0.36 -17.29 9.33
N ARG A 199 1.53 -17.77 8.91
CA ARG A 199 2.78 -17.63 9.68
C ARG A 199 3.24 -16.18 9.69
N LEU A 200 3.72 -15.71 10.84
CA LEU A 200 4.22 -14.33 11.00
C LEU A 200 5.54 -14.07 10.24
N THR A 201 6.31 -15.13 10.00
CA THR A 201 7.60 -15.08 9.30
C THR A 201 7.77 -16.33 8.43
N TYR A 202 8.82 -16.35 7.61
CA TYR A 202 9.17 -17.49 6.75
C TYR A 202 9.76 -18.69 7.50
N GLU A 203 10.00 -18.56 8.81
CA GLU A 203 10.54 -19.65 9.62
C GLU A 203 9.52 -20.79 9.78
N PRO A 204 9.93 -22.06 9.70
CA PRO A 204 9.02 -23.21 9.80
C PRO A 204 8.17 -23.22 11.08
N ASP A 205 8.76 -22.82 12.21
CA ASP A 205 8.13 -22.82 13.54
C ASP A 205 7.59 -21.42 13.94
N SER A 206 7.44 -20.52 12.95
CA SER A 206 6.90 -19.19 13.19
C SER A 206 5.47 -19.28 13.76
N PRO A 207 5.12 -18.48 14.79
CA PRO A 207 3.75 -18.38 15.24
C PRO A 207 2.81 -18.02 14.09
N THR A 208 1.54 -18.35 14.24
CA THR A 208 0.50 -17.95 13.30
C THR A 208 -0.39 -16.87 13.90
N SER A 209 -0.94 -16.01 13.05
CA SER A 209 -1.97 -15.03 13.41
C SER A 209 -2.99 -14.92 12.29
N VAL A 210 -4.17 -14.40 12.63
CA VAL A 210 -5.16 -13.99 11.65
C VAL A 210 -4.58 -12.78 10.90
N MET A 211 -4.50 -12.88 9.58
CA MET A 211 -4.12 -11.79 8.70
C MET A 211 -5.29 -11.39 7.80
N HIS A 212 -5.30 -10.13 7.38
CA HIS A 212 -6.27 -9.59 6.44
C HIS A 212 -5.92 -9.96 5.00
N GLY A 213 -6.93 -10.15 4.16
CA GLY A 213 -6.75 -10.32 2.72
C GLY A 213 -6.60 -8.99 2.00
N PHE A 214 -5.56 -8.81 1.18
CA PHE A 214 -5.41 -7.58 0.40
C PHE A 214 -6.53 -7.38 -0.63
N LEU A 215 -7.12 -8.47 -1.13
CA LEU A 215 -8.27 -8.42 -2.03
C LEU A 215 -9.48 -7.89 -1.28
N ASN A 216 -9.76 -8.42 -0.09
CA ASN A 216 -10.85 -7.98 0.76
C ASN A 216 -10.74 -6.51 1.13
N VAL A 217 -9.54 -6.04 1.52
CA VAL A 217 -9.30 -4.63 1.83
C VAL A 217 -9.53 -3.74 0.59
N ALA A 218 -9.07 -4.17 -0.59
CA ALA A 218 -9.27 -3.41 -1.83
C ALA A 218 -10.74 -3.35 -2.25
N VAL A 219 -11.47 -4.47 -2.18
CA VAL A 219 -12.90 -4.56 -2.48
C VAL A 219 -13.70 -3.72 -1.49
N LEU A 220 -13.42 -3.86 -0.19
CA LEU A 220 -14.07 -3.07 0.86
C LEU A 220 -13.88 -1.58 0.59
N ALA A 221 -12.64 -1.13 0.38
CA ALA A 221 -12.36 0.27 0.15
C ALA A 221 -13.14 0.84 -1.04
N ALA A 222 -13.28 0.04 -2.12
CA ALA A 222 -14.09 0.45 -3.27
C ALA A 222 -15.58 0.54 -2.95
N LEU A 223 -16.14 -0.44 -2.22
CA LEU A 223 -17.56 -0.43 -1.84
C LEU A 223 -17.89 0.74 -0.89
N VAL A 224 -17.03 0.99 0.09
CA VAL A 224 -17.20 2.06 1.09
C VAL A 224 -17.06 3.44 0.43
N TYR A 225 -16.08 3.63 -0.46
CA TYR A 225 -15.90 4.89 -1.19
C TYR A 225 -17.16 5.29 -1.97
N TRP A 226 -17.87 4.31 -2.52
CA TRP A 226 -19.13 4.51 -3.25
C TRP A 226 -20.39 4.41 -2.36
N GLN A 227 -20.22 4.36 -1.04
CA GLN A 227 -21.30 4.29 -0.04
C GLN A 227 -22.27 3.13 -0.33
N LYS A 228 -21.76 2.01 -0.84
CA LYS A 228 -22.58 0.85 -1.24
C LYS A 228 -22.92 -0.06 -0.06
N VAL A 229 -22.08 -0.10 0.96
CA VAL A 229 -22.21 -1.03 2.09
C VAL A 229 -22.33 -0.29 3.40
N THR A 230 -23.10 -0.86 4.32
CA THR A 230 -23.14 -0.47 5.73
C THR A 230 -21.95 -1.04 6.48
N LEU A 231 -21.68 -0.53 7.69
CA LEU A 231 -20.58 -1.02 8.53
C LEU A 231 -20.67 -2.55 8.85
N PRO A 232 -21.85 -3.13 9.16
CA PRO A 232 -21.97 -4.58 9.33
C PRO A 232 -21.61 -5.36 8.06
N GLU A 233 -22.11 -4.95 6.89
CA GLU A 233 -21.83 -5.64 5.63
C GLU A 233 -20.36 -5.54 5.22
N ALA A 234 -19.74 -4.40 5.52
CA ALA A 234 -18.32 -4.22 5.31
C ALA A 234 -17.43 -5.12 6.17
N LEU A 235 -17.85 -5.39 7.41
CA LEU A 235 -17.17 -6.38 8.25
C LEU A 235 -17.23 -7.77 7.59
N GLU A 236 -18.38 -8.11 6.98
CA GLU A 236 -18.54 -9.37 6.24
C GLU A 236 -17.64 -9.42 4.99
N VAL A 237 -17.42 -8.30 4.29
CA VAL A 237 -16.43 -8.23 3.19
C VAL A 237 -15.03 -8.58 3.69
N LEU A 238 -14.60 -8.03 4.82
CA LEU A 238 -13.25 -8.29 5.36
C LEU A 238 -13.07 -9.71 5.89
N GLN A 239 -14.15 -10.33 6.39
CA GLN A 239 -14.13 -11.68 6.95
C GLN A 239 -14.29 -12.79 5.89
N ASP A 240 -14.65 -12.45 4.64
CA ASP A 240 -14.84 -13.43 3.57
C ASP A 240 -13.52 -14.15 3.24
N SER A 241 -13.36 -15.37 3.74
CA SER A 241 -12.18 -16.21 3.54
C SER A 241 -12.24 -17.03 2.24
N THR A 242 -13.23 -16.76 1.38
CA THR A 242 -13.42 -17.46 0.11
C THR A 242 -13.41 -16.46 -1.05
N SER A 243 -12.97 -16.90 -2.22
CA SER A 243 -13.07 -16.09 -3.44
C SER A 243 -14.45 -16.12 -4.08
N ASP A 244 -15.33 -17.04 -3.66
CA ASP A 244 -16.65 -17.26 -4.26
C ASP A 244 -17.58 -16.05 -4.10
N GLY A 245 -17.36 -15.24 -3.06
CA GLY A 245 -18.07 -13.99 -2.83
C GLY A 245 -17.72 -12.87 -3.82
N PHE A 246 -16.55 -12.93 -4.47
CA PHE A 246 -16.06 -11.89 -5.38
C PHE A 246 -16.14 -12.33 -6.83
N GLN A 247 -17.09 -11.76 -7.58
CA GLN A 247 -17.24 -12.02 -9.00
C GLN A 247 -16.62 -10.89 -9.81
N PHE A 248 -15.63 -11.23 -10.63
CA PHE A 248 -14.96 -10.30 -11.53
C PHE A 248 -15.35 -10.58 -12.98
N THR A 249 -15.80 -9.56 -13.71
CA THR A 249 -16.00 -9.58 -15.17
C THR A 249 -15.16 -8.49 -15.83
N ALA A 250 -15.18 -8.38 -17.16
CA ALA A 250 -14.46 -7.29 -17.83
C ALA A 250 -15.03 -5.90 -17.47
N GLU A 251 -16.31 -5.83 -17.09
CA GLU A 251 -17.04 -4.59 -16.86
C GLU A 251 -17.18 -4.22 -15.38
N ALA A 252 -17.14 -5.20 -14.48
CA ALA A 252 -17.48 -4.97 -13.08
C ALA A 252 -16.85 -5.96 -12.09
N LEU A 253 -16.80 -5.52 -10.84
CA LEU A 253 -16.68 -6.33 -9.64
C LEU A 253 -18.06 -6.39 -8.98
N THR A 254 -18.48 -7.60 -8.58
CA THR A 254 -19.70 -7.82 -7.80
C THR A 254 -19.34 -8.55 -6.51
N TRP A 255 -19.86 -8.07 -5.39
CA TRP A 255 -19.90 -8.79 -4.13
C TRP A 255 -21.37 -8.81 -3.64
N ARG A 256 -21.97 -10.01 -3.56
CA ARG A 256 -23.42 -10.18 -3.34
C ARG A 256 -24.24 -9.34 -4.33
N ASP A 257 -25.12 -8.46 -3.83
CA ASP A 257 -25.97 -7.59 -4.65
C ASP A 257 -25.26 -6.26 -5.03
N TYR A 258 -24.04 -6.05 -4.55
CA TYR A 258 -23.28 -4.82 -4.77
C TYR A 258 -22.37 -4.93 -5.98
N ARG A 259 -22.73 -4.19 -7.03
CA ARG A 259 -21.93 -4.07 -8.26
C ARG A 259 -21.17 -2.75 -8.33
N LEU A 260 -19.90 -2.83 -8.70
CA LEU A 260 -18.99 -1.73 -9.00
C LEU A 260 -18.49 -1.85 -10.44
N GLU A 261 -18.73 -0.84 -11.26
CA GLU A 261 -18.19 -0.80 -12.62
C GLU A 261 -16.69 -0.49 -12.63
N SER A 262 -15.99 -0.88 -13.69
CA SER A 262 -14.55 -0.65 -13.84
C SER A 262 -14.13 0.81 -13.58
N VAL A 263 -14.93 1.79 -13.99
CA VAL A 263 -14.68 3.22 -13.71
C VAL A 263 -14.79 3.52 -12.21
N GLN A 264 -15.77 2.94 -11.52
CA GLN A 264 -15.96 3.11 -10.08
C GLN A 264 -14.79 2.52 -9.29
N ILE A 265 -14.32 1.33 -9.70
CA ILE A 265 -13.14 0.68 -9.11
C ILE A 265 -11.91 1.56 -9.26
N GLN A 266 -11.64 2.06 -10.48
CA GLN A 266 -10.51 2.94 -10.75
C GLN A 266 -10.56 4.22 -9.92
N GLN A 267 -11.74 4.84 -9.80
CA GLN A 267 -11.90 6.06 -9.01
C GLN A 267 -11.63 5.81 -7.53
N ALA A 268 -12.13 4.71 -6.95
CA ALA A 268 -11.84 4.38 -5.56
C ALA A 268 -10.34 4.11 -5.32
N ARG A 269 -9.67 3.42 -6.25
CA ARG A 269 -8.22 3.18 -6.20
C ARG A 269 -7.39 4.45 -6.36
N GLN A 270 -7.85 5.36 -7.20
CA GLN A 270 -7.17 6.64 -7.42
C GLN A 270 -7.49 7.67 -6.34
N ARG A 271 -8.60 7.60 -5.62
CA ARG A 271 -9.01 8.67 -4.69
C ARG A 271 -9.05 8.26 -3.23
N PHE A 272 -9.06 6.96 -2.95
CA PHE A 272 -9.28 6.48 -1.59
C PHE A 272 -8.20 5.49 -1.15
N PHE A 273 -8.27 4.22 -1.55
CA PHE A 273 -7.22 3.26 -1.21
C PHE A 273 -6.12 3.31 -2.26
N ARG A 274 -4.94 3.81 -1.89
CA ARG A 274 -3.85 4.14 -2.83
C ARG A 274 -2.93 2.97 -3.13
N SER A 275 -2.50 2.24 -2.11
CA SER A 275 -1.58 1.11 -2.24
C SER A 275 -1.50 0.31 -0.94
N PHE A 276 -0.83 -0.83 -0.98
CA PHE A 276 -0.29 -1.47 0.21
C PHE A 276 1.20 -1.78 0.09
N GLY A 277 1.90 -1.78 1.22
CA GLY A 277 3.30 -2.21 1.30
C GLY A 277 3.43 -3.73 1.44
N SER A 278 4.25 -4.37 0.61
CA SER A 278 4.60 -5.80 0.75
C SER A 278 6.10 -6.05 0.61
N CYS A 279 6.68 -6.87 1.49
CA CYS A 279 8.08 -7.27 1.36
C CYS A 279 8.32 -8.33 0.27
N SER A 280 7.26 -8.94 -0.24
CA SER A 280 7.29 -9.88 -1.36
C SER A 280 6.30 -9.46 -2.43
N PHE A 281 6.79 -9.25 -3.65
CA PHE A 281 5.91 -9.03 -4.80
C PHE A 281 5.35 -10.35 -5.34
N GLN A 282 6.12 -11.43 -5.21
CA GLN A 282 5.83 -12.72 -5.80
C GLN A 282 4.69 -13.45 -5.06
N GLU A 283 4.63 -13.33 -3.73
CA GLU A 283 3.56 -13.92 -2.90
C GLU A 283 2.15 -13.48 -3.33
N PRO A 284 1.80 -12.17 -3.36
CA PRO A 284 0.50 -11.73 -3.86
C PRO A 284 0.20 -12.22 -5.27
N VAL A 285 1.20 -12.25 -6.15
CA VAL A 285 1.04 -12.66 -7.55
C VAL A 285 0.75 -14.15 -7.66
N ASP A 286 1.47 -15.00 -6.93
CA ASP A 286 1.29 -16.45 -7.00
C ASP A 286 -0.05 -16.87 -6.40
N GLU A 287 -0.44 -16.30 -5.26
CA GLU A 287 -1.72 -16.62 -4.63
C GLU A 287 -2.91 -16.12 -5.48
N LEU A 288 -2.79 -15.01 -6.22
CA LEU A 288 -3.83 -14.60 -7.20
C LEU A 288 -3.97 -15.57 -8.37
N LYS A 289 -2.87 -16.23 -8.79
CA LYS A 289 -2.94 -17.28 -9.83
C LYS A 289 -3.71 -18.49 -9.33
N GLU A 290 -3.51 -18.87 -8.06
CA GLU A 290 -4.24 -19.97 -7.42
C GLU A 290 -5.75 -19.69 -7.38
N LEU A 291 -6.13 -18.42 -7.14
CA LEU A 291 -7.53 -17.97 -7.20
C LEU A 291 -8.09 -17.81 -8.63
N LYS A 292 -7.29 -18.05 -9.68
CA LYS A 292 -7.67 -17.90 -11.09
C LYS A 292 -8.17 -16.50 -11.48
N LEU A 293 -7.71 -15.45 -10.79
CA LEU A 293 -8.07 -14.06 -11.05
C LEU A 293 -7.13 -13.36 -12.07
N TYR A 294 -6.54 -14.12 -13.00
CA TYR A 294 -5.45 -13.66 -13.89
C TYR A 294 -5.85 -13.42 -15.34
#